data_AF-A0A6I1EA59-F1
#
_entry.id   AF-A0A6I1EA59-F1
#
_cell.length_a   1.000
_cell.length_b   1.000
_cell.length_c   1.000
_cell.angle_alpha   90.00
_cell.angle_beta   90.00
_cell.angle_gamma   90.00
#
_symmetry.space_group_name_H-M   'P 1'
#
loop_
_entity.id
_entity.type
_entity.pdbx_description
1 polymer ?
#
loop_
_entity_poly.entity_id
_entity_poly.type
_entity_poly.pdbx_seq_one_letter_code
_entity_poly.pdbx_strand_id
1 'polypeptide(L)'
;MWLDFIEKTVGHLAWPLVVICGFLIFKTPILNLSSSIRQIKYKDAEVSFKEEVTEFVEDAIELGLTVIHPDNTQKQEYDDVQLNILRGWAEIERTLEVWFEKRLHEFIVIDGLKNPTSTRARVEFLNNNEIINSSLYNLLNELRVLRNTAAHNSKLDMTLDQAIKINGTLTSIQQRLNGFLSKFDDDGTKIYEL
;
A
#
# COMPACT_ATOMS: atom_id res chain seq x y z
N MET A 1 -56.82 41.44 -28.33
CA MET A 1 -56.62 40.04 -28.74
C MET A 1 -55.16 39.65 -29.02
N TRP A 2 -54.25 40.56 -29.40
CA TRP A 2 -52.81 40.22 -29.55
C TRP A 2 -52.00 40.34 -28.23
N LEU A 3 -52.37 41.28 -27.35
CA LEU A 3 -51.71 41.46 -26.04
C LEU A 3 -51.89 40.25 -25.12
N ASP A 4 -53.10 39.67 -25.06
CA ASP A 4 -53.38 38.48 -24.24
C ASP A 4 -52.62 37.23 -24.70
N PHE A 5 -52.27 37.16 -26.00
CA PHE A 5 -51.50 36.04 -26.54
C PHE A 5 -50.01 36.17 -26.19
N ILE A 6 -49.47 37.40 -26.24
CA ILE A 6 -48.09 37.68 -25.83
C ILE A 6 -47.93 37.48 -24.32
N GLU A 7 -48.90 37.93 -23.51
CA GLU A 7 -48.88 37.74 -22.05
C GLU A 7 -48.83 36.25 -21.66
N LYS A 8 -49.72 35.44 -22.25
CA LYS A 8 -49.77 33.99 -21.96
C LYS A 8 -48.52 33.26 -22.47
N THR A 9 -48.00 33.64 -23.63
CA THR A 9 -46.81 33.00 -24.20
C THR A 9 -45.55 33.35 -23.40
N VAL A 10 -45.38 34.62 -23.02
CA VAL A 10 -44.25 35.07 -22.19
C VAL A 10 -44.32 34.48 -20.79
N GLY A 11 -45.51 34.39 -20.19
CA GLY A 11 -45.70 33.76 -18.88
C GLY A 11 -45.27 32.28 -18.85
N HIS A 12 -45.56 31.52 -19.91
CA HIS A 12 -45.16 30.12 -20.00
C HIS A 12 -43.70 29.90 -20.44
N LEU A 13 -43.10 30.84 -21.20
CA LEU A 13 -41.69 30.77 -21.61
C LEU A 13 -40.71 31.40 -20.60
N ALA A 14 -41.20 32.23 -19.67
CA ALA A 14 -40.34 32.84 -18.66
C ALA A 14 -39.75 31.78 -17.71
N TRP A 15 -40.54 30.81 -17.25
CA TRP A 15 -40.06 29.82 -16.28
C TRP A 15 -38.98 28.87 -16.85
N PRO A 16 -39.10 28.31 -18.07
CA PRO A 16 -38.06 27.45 -18.63
C PRO A 16 -36.79 28.24 -18.92
N LEU A 17 -36.93 29.51 -19.36
CA LEU A 17 -35.80 30.40 -19.59
C LEU A 17 -35.04 30.66 -18.30
N VAL A 18 -35.74 30.97 -17.20
CA VAL A 18 -35.13 31.17 -15.87
C VAL A 18 -34.42 29.90 -15.39
N VAL A 19 -35.01 28.71 -15.59
CA VAL A 19 -34.38 27.44 -15.22
C VAL A 19 -33.15 27.13 -16.06
N ILE A 20 -33.18 27.37 -17.37
CA ILE A 20 -32.03 27.20 -18.26
C ILE A 20 -30.92 28.20 -17.91
N CYS A 21 -31.25 29.48 -17.73
CA CYS A 21 -30.29 30.51 -17.32
C CYS A 21 -29.67 30.17 -15.95
N GLY A 22 -30.48 29.75 -14.98
CA GLY A 22 -30.01 29.27 -13.69
C GLY A 22 -29.04 28.09 -13.87
N PHE A 23 -29.44 27.06 -14.61
CA PHE A 23 -28.60 25.88 -14.86
C PHE A 23 -27.25 26.26 -15.51
N LEU A 24 -27.24 27.16 -16.50
CA LEU A 24 -26.01 27.60 -17.16
C LEU A 24 -25.09 28.42 -16.24
N ILE A 25 -25.66 29.28 -15.39
CA ILE A 25 -24.89 30.08 -14.41
C ILE A 25 -24.32 29.17 -13.30
N PHE A 26 -25.07 28.16 -12.84
CA PHE A 26 -24.66 27.26 -11.76
C PHE A 26 -23.79 26.08 -12.20
N LYS A 27 -23.86 25.64 -13.47
CA LYS A 27 -23.05 24.52 -13.98
C LYS A 27 -21.55 24.79 -13.85
N THR A 28 -21.10 26.01 -14.17
CA THR A 28 -19.69 26.40 -14.10
C THR A 28 -19.11 26.36 -12.67
N PRO A 29 -19.73 27.00 -11.65
CA PRO A 29 -19.22 26.90 -10.28
C PRO A 29 -19.29 25.47 -9.72
N ILE A 30 -20.35 24.71 -9.99
CA ILE A 30 -20.48 23.32 -9.50
C ILE A 30 -19.36 22.41 -10.05
N LEU A 31 -19.01 22.57 -11.34
CA LEU A 31 -17.90 21.82 -11.93
C LEU A 31 -16.54 22.22 -11.33
N ASN A 32 -16.34 23.51 -11.01
CA ASN A 32 -15.11 23.97 -10.37
C ASN A 32 -14.95 23.43 -8.94
N LEU A 33 -16.04 23.36 -8.16
CA LEU A 33 -16.05 22.76 -6.83
C LEU A 33 -15.67 21.27 -6.85
N SER A 34 -16.06 20.53 -7.89
CA SER A 34 -15.71 19.10 -8.02
C SER A 34 -14.20 18.85 -8.13
N SER A 35 -13.47 19.80 -8.74
CA SER A 35 -12.01 19.74 -8.83
C SER A 35 -11.34 20.02 -7.48
N SER A 36 -11.80 21.05 -6.77
CA SER A 36 -11.28 21.40 -5.44
C SER A 36 -11.49 20.27 -4.42
N ILE A 37 -12.67 19.62 -4.43
CA ILE A 37 -12.95 18.46 -3.56
C ILE A 37 -12.01 17.28 -3.87
N ARG A 38 -11.73 17.02 -5.16
CA ARG A 38 -10.77 15.97 -5.56
C ARG A 38 -9.36 16.28 -5.08
N GLN A 39 -8.92 17.53 -5.19
CA GLN A 39 -7.60 17.95 -4.73
C GLN A 39 -7.43 17.84 -3.22
N ILE A 40 -8.47 18.19 -2.44
CA ILE A 40 -8.45 18.01 -0.97
C ILE A 40 -8.35 16.52 -0.61
N LYS A 41 -9.22 15.67 -1.18
CA LYS A 41 -9.15 14.21 -0.95
C LYS A 41 -7.81 13.60 -1.32
N TYR A 42 -7.21 14.07 -2.40
CA TYR A 42 -5.89 13.62 -2.84
C TYR A 42 -4.81 14.01 -1.82
N LYS A 43 -4.79 15.28 -1.36
CA LYS A 43 -3.87 15.72 -0.31
C LYS A 43 -4.05 14.98 1.01
N ASP A 44 -5.29 14.72 1.41
CA ASP A 44 -5.58 13.97 2.64
C ASP A 44 -5.08 12.51 2.54
N ALA A 45 -5.24 11.88 1.36
CA ALA A 45 -4.69 10.56 1.08
C ALA A 45 -3.15 10.55 1.07
N GLU A 46 -2.53 11.62 0.57
CA GLU A 46 -1.07 11.75 0.60
C GLU A 46 -0.51 11.91 2.02
N VAL A 47 -1.18 12.70 2.87
CA VAL A 47 -0.76 12.92 4.26
C VAL A 47 -0.89 11.63 5.07
N SER A 48 -2.04 10.96 5.00
CA SER A 48 -2.27 9.70 5.71
C SER A 48 -1.26 8.62 5.31
N PHE A 49 -0.91 8.50 4.03
CA PHE A 49 0.11 7.54 3.64
C PHE A 49 1.52 7.87 4.16
N LYS A 50 1.89 9.15 4.25
CA LYS A 50 3.19 9.52 4.84
C LYS A 50 3.24 9.17 6.32
N GLU A 51 2.13 9.33 7.02
CA GLU A 51 1.98 8.92 8.43
C GLU A 51 2.11 7.39 8.54
N GLU A 52 1.38 6.61 7.72
CA GLU A 52 1.48 5.14 7.68
C GLU A 52 2.91 4.64 7.44
N VAL A 53 3.68 5.26 6.53
CA VAL A 53 5.09 4.89 6.30
C VAL A 53 5.96 5.20 7.52
N THR A 54 5.70 6.33 8.18
CA THR A 54 6.49 6.75 9.34
C THR A 54 6.23 5.84 10.54
N GLU A 55 4.95 5.57 10.82
CA GLU A 55 4.51 4.64 11.87
C GLU A 55 5.09 3.23 11.64
N PHE A 56 4.99 2.70 10.42
CA PHE A 56 5.57 1.40 10.08
C PHE A 56 7.08 1.30 10.34
N VAL A 57 7.83 2.36 10.01
CA VAL A 57 9.28 2.40 10.27
C VAL A 57 9.56 2.45 11.76
N GLU A 58 8.78 3.22 12.53
CA GLU A 58 8.91 3.32 13.98
C GLU A 58 8.61 1.97 14.65
N ASP A 59 7.50 1.32 14.28
CA ASP A 59 7.14 -0.02 14.76
C ASP A 59 8.23 -1.06 14.46
N ALA A 60 8.81 -1.01 13.25
CA ALA A 60 9.92 -1.87 12.88
C ALA A 60 11.15 -1.67 13.78
N ILE A 61 11.50 -0.42 14.08
CA ILE A 61 12.62 -0.07 14.96
C ILE A 61 12.34 -0.53 16.40
N GLU A 62 11.12 -0.34 16.92
CA GLU A 62 10.72 -0.79 18.25
C GLU A 62 10.79 -2.32 18.38
N LEU A 63 10.49 -3.05 17.30
CA LEU A 63 10.66 -4.51 17.21
C LEU A 63 12.11 -4.97 17.02
N GLY A 64 13.08 -4.05 17.16
CA GLY A 64 14.51 -4.32 17.16
C GLY A 64 15.12 -4.49 15.78
N LEU A 65 14.46 -4.04 14.70
CA LEU A 65 15.10 -3.99 13.39
C LEU A 65 16.09 -2.82 13.32
N THR A 66 17.34 -3.13 13.01
CA THR A 66 18.34 -2.12 12.69
C THR A 66 18.10 -1.62 11.27
N VAL A 67 17.74 -0.35 11.09
CA VAL A 67 17.63 0.25 9.77
C VAL A 67 18.99 0.23 9.09
N ILE A 68 19.11 -0.53 8.00
CA ILE A 68 20.33 -0.57 7.19
C ILE A 68 20.40 0.73 6.41
N HIS A 69 21.32 1.61 6.77
CA HIS A 69 21.60 2.82 6.00
C HIS A 69 22.50 2.46 4.81
N PRO A 70 22.04 2.64 3.57
CA PRO A 70 22.86 2.47 2.39
C PRO A 70 23.90 3.59 2.30
N ASP A 71 25.08 3.27 1.74
CA ASP A 71 26.13 4.26 1.49
C ASP A 71 25.60 5.39 0.58
N ASN A 72 26.07 6.63 0.83
CA ASN A 72 25.56 7.89 0.23
C ASN A 72 25.57 7.99 -1.32
N THR A 73 25.99 6.94 -2.03
CA THR A 73 26.14 6.90 -3.49
C THR A 73 24.85 6.55 -4.25
N GLN A 74 23.77 6.10 -3.58
CA GLN A 74 22.53 5.64 -4.21
C GLN A 74 21.36 6.65 -4.14
N LYS A 75 21.66 7.95 -3.98
CA LYS A 75 20.67 9.02 -3.75
C LYS A 75 19.51 9.05 -4.77
N GLN A 76 19.75 8.61 -6.02
CA GLN A 76 18.78 8.60 -7.12
C GLN A 76 17.81 7.39 -7.08
N GLU A 77 18.15 6.33 -6.33
CA GLU A 77 17.29 5.16 -6.16
C GLU A 77 16.17 5.39 -5.12
N TYR A 78 16.34 6.41 -4.27
CA TYR A 78 15.42 6.74 -3.19
C TYR A 78 14.35 7.78 -3.54
N ASP A 79 14.36 8.29 -4.78
CA ASP A 79 13.44 9.37 -5.20
C ASP A 79 11.96 8.92 -5.28
N ASP A 80 11.69 7.61 -5.39
CA ASP A 80 10.32 7.08 -5.47
C ASP A 80 10.05 6.03 -4.38
N VAL A 81 9.51 6.49 -3.26
CA VAL A 81 9.18 5.65 -2.10
C VAL A 81 8.08 4.63 -2.42
N GLN A 82 7.09 5.00 -3.22
CA GLN A 82 6.02 4.07 -3.59
C GLN A 82 6.60 2.89 -4.37
N LEU A 83 7.41 3.20 -5.38
CA LEU A 83 8.09 2.19 -6.17
C LEU A 83 9.00 1.31 -5.32
N ASN A 84 9.69 1.89 -4.33
CA ASN A 84 10.54 1.16 -3.41
C ASN A 84 9.77 0.20 -2.51
N ILE A 85 8.62 0.61 -1.97
CA ILE A 85 7.73 -0.29 -1.20
C ILE A 85 7.21 -1.43 -2.08
N LEU A 86 6.79 -1.12 -3.32
CA LEU A 86 6.33 -2.13 -4.28
C LEU A 86 7.43 -3.14 -4.63
N ARG A 87 8.65 -2.66 -4.87
CA ARG A 87 9.82 -3.50 -5.17
C ARG A 87 10.23 -4.35 -3.97
N GLY A 88 10.30 -3.76 -2.78
CA GLY A 88 10.65 -4.47 -1.56
C GLY A 88 9.66 -5.59 -1.25
N TRP A 89 8.36 -5.32 -1.43
CA TRP A 89 7.33 -6.37 -1.31
C TRP A 89 7.46 -7.45 -2.39
N ALA A 90 7.69 -7.08 -3.65
CA ALA A 90 7.87 -8.05 -4.74
C ALA A 90 9.06 -9.00 -4.48
N GLU A 91 10.13 -8.49 -3.88
CA GLU A 91 11.30 -9.30 -3.52
C GLU A 91 10.99 -10.30 -2.39
N ILE A 92 10.17 -9.90 -1.41
CA ILE A 92 9.64 -10.82 -0.38
C ILE A 92 8.75 -11.90 -1.04
N GLU A 93 7.85 -11.52 -1.94
CA GLU A 93 6.99 -12.46 -2.67
C GLU A 93 7.80 -13.49 -3.44
N ARG A 94 8.84 -13.04 -4.14
CA ARG A 94 9.78 -13.89 -4.87
C ARG A 94 10.53 -14.85 -3.94
N THR A 95 11.01 -14.38 -2.79
CA THR A 95 11.69 -15.23 -1.80
C THR A 95 10.76 -16.32 -1.29
N LEU A 96 9.53 -15.96 -0.91
CA LEU A 96 8.53 -16.91 -0.45
C LEU A 96 8.19 -17.93 -1.55
N GLU A 97 7.95 -17.46 -2.77
CA GLU A 97 7.65 -18.34 -3.91
C GLU A 97 8.74 -19.38 -4.13
N VAL A 98 9.99 -18.94 -4.27
CA VAL A 98 11.14 -19.84 -4.50
C VAL A 98 11.29 -20.83 -3.35
N TRP A 99 11.09 -20.39 -2.10
CA TRP A 99 11.22 -21.27 -0.94
C TRP A 99 10.11 -22.34 -0.90
N PHE A 100 8.86 -21.95 -1.15
CA PHE A 100 7.72 -22.89 -1.17
C PHE A 100 7.78 -23.84 -2.36
N GLU A 101 8.20 -23.39 -3.55
CA GLU A 101 8.35 -24.26 -4.72
C GLU A 101 9.34 -25.41 -4.49
N LYS A 102 10.45 -25.12 -3.82
CA LYS A 102 11.43 -26.15 -3.43
C LYS A 102 10.85 -27.20 -2.49
N ARG A 103 9.89 -26.81 -1.64
CA ARG A 103 9.36 -27.63 -0.52
C ARG A 103 7.93 -28.11 -0.72
N LEU A 104 7.39 -27.88 -1.91
CA LEU A 104 6.00 -28.21 -2.23
C LEU A 104 5.68 -29.69 -1.92
N HIS A 105 6.63 -30.58 -2.18
CA HIS A 105 6.50 -32.01 -1.94
C HIS A 105 6.50 -32.38 -0.44
N GLU A 106 7.23 -31.66 0.40
CA GLU A 106 7.29 -31.89 1.85
C GLU A 106 5.94 -31.57 2.50
N PHE A 107 5.32 -30.45 2.10
CA PHE A 107 4.05 -30.01 2.70
C PHE A 107 2.81 -30.74 2.18
N ILE A 108 2.83 -31.20 0.92
CA ILE A 108 1.72 -31.99 0.35
C ILE A 108 1.65 -33.38 0.99
N VAL A 109 2.80 -33.99 1.29
CA VAL A 109 2.87 -35.38 1.78
C VAL A 109 2.60 -35.48 3.28
N ILE A 110 3.01 -34.48 4.07
CA ILE A 110 2.95 -34.56 5.54
C ILE A 110 1.55 -34.23 6.09
N ASP A 111 0.85 -33.23 5.55
CA ASP A 111 -0.39 -32.74 6.15
C ASP A 111 -1.62 -32.76 5.21
N GLY A 112 -1.51 -33.25 3.98
CA GLY A 112 -2.58 -33.15 2.98
C GLY A 112 -2.96 -31.69 2.65
N LEU A 113 -2.08 -30.74 3.01
CA LEU A 113 -2.28 -29.32 2.79
C LEU A 113 -2.16 -28.99 1.32
N LYS A 114 -3.09 -28.16 0.82
CA LYS A 114 -2.96 -27.54 -0.49
C LYS A 114 -1.87 -26.47 -0.42
N ASN A 115 -1.04 -26.40 -1.45
CA ASN A 115 -0.04 -25.34 -1.61
C ASN A 115 -0.69 -23.96 -1.37
N PRO A 116 -0.23 -23.17 -0.40
CA PRO A 116 -0.74 -21.82 -0.22
C PRO A 116 -0.45 -20.99 -1.48
N THR A 117 -1.54 -20.61 -2.18
CA THR A 117 -1.47 -19.92 -3.47
C THR A 117 -1.28 -18.41 -3.36
N SER A 118 -1.52 -17.83 -2.19
CA SER A 118 -1.35 -16.39 -1.95
C SER A 118 -0.18 -16.12 -1.01
N THR A 119 0.49 -14.98 -1.18
CA THR A 119 1.55 -14.50 -0.28
C THR A 119 1.07 -14.47 1.17
N ARG A 120 -0.17 -14.02 1.41
CA ARG A 120 -0.78 -14.01 2.75
C ARG A 120 -0.84 -15.41 3.35
N ALA A 121 -1.34 -16.39 2.57
CA ALA A 121 -1.43 -17.77 3.04
C ALA A 121 -0.05 -18.39 3.29
N ARG A 122 0.96 -18.01 2.50
CA ARG A 122 2.36 -18.43 2.70
C ARG A 122 2.93 -17.89 4.02
N VAL A 123 2.75 -16.59 4.28
CA VAL A 123 3.21 -15.95 5.53
C VAL A 123 2.47 -16.52 6.75
N GLU A 124 1.16 -16.73 6.63
CA GLU A 124 0.34 -17.36 7.67
C GLU A 124 0.78 -18.81 7.95
N PHE A 125 1.07 -19.58 6.90
CA PHE A 125 1.63 -20.92 7.03
C PHE A 125 2.95 -20.91 7.80
N LEU A 126 3.88 -20.01 7.46
CA LEU A 126 5.19 -19.94 8.13
C LEU A 126 5.04 -19.62 9.62
N ASN A 127 4.11 -18.71 9.97
CA ASN A 127 3.85 -18.37 11.38
C ASN A 127 3.19 -19.52 12.13
N ASN A 128 2.15 -20.14 11.55
CA ASN A 128 1.43 -21.26 12.19
C ASN A 128 2.31 -22.49 12.40
N ASN A 129 3.37 -22.63 11.60
CA ASN A 129 4.36 -23.70 11.72
C ASN A 129 5.61 -23.29 12.51
N GLU A 130 5.60 -22.09 13.12
CA GLU A 130 6.70 -21.57 13.93
C GLU A 130 8.04 -21.51 13.16
N ILE A 131 7.97 -21.28 11.85
CA ILE A 131 9.15 -21.08 10.98
C ILE A 131 9.59 -19.61 11.03
N ILE A 132 8.62 -18.70 11.18
CA ILE A 132 8.86 -17.29 11.52
C ILE A 132 8.20 -16.98 12.85
N ASN A 133 8.72 -16.00 13.59
CA ASN A 133 8.12 -15.55 14.83
C ASN A 133 6.98 -14.55 14.56
N SER A 134 6.15 -14.31 15.58
CA SER A 134 5.00 -13.42 15.48
C SER A 134 5.39 -11.96 15.18
N SER A 135 6.58 -11.52 15.61
CA SER A 135 7.11 -10.20 15.30
C SER A 135 7.33 -10.02 13.79
N LEU A 136 8.01 -10.96 13.13
CA LEU A 136 8.21 -10.92 11.68
C LEU A 136 6.89 -11.11 10.93
N TYR A 137 5.98 -11.95 11.42
CA TYR A 137 4.65 -12.11 10.86
C TYR A 137 3.86 -10.79 10.83
N ASN A 138 3.85 -10.04 11.95
CA ASN A 138 3.15 -8.76 12.07
C ASN A 138 3.73 -7.74 11.08
N LEU A 139 5.06 -7.60 11.05
CA LEU A 139 5.76 -6.71 10.12
C LEU A 139 5.46 -7.01 8.65
N LEU A 140 5.42 -8.29 8.27
CA LEU A 140 5.06 -8.69 6.90
C LEU A 140 3.60 -8.36 6.59
N ASN A 141 2.70 -8.44 7.57
CA ASN A 141 1.30 -8.09 7.39
C ASN A 141 1.09 -6.56 7.29
N GLU A 142 1.79 -5.78 8.11
CA GLU A 142 1.80 -4.32 8.03
C GLU A 142 2.36 -3.85 6.68
N LEU A 143 3.49 -4.42 6.25
CA LEU A 143 4.08 -4.12 4.95
C LEU A 143 3.13 -4.47 3.78
N ARG A 144 2.37 -5.55 3.91
CA ARG A 144 1.33 -5.91 2.92
C ARG A 144 0.24 -4.84 2.83
N VAL A 145 -0.20 -4.30 3.98
CA VAL A 145 -1.17 -3.20 4.03
C VAL A 145 -0.55 -1.95 3.39
N LEU A 146 0.67 -1.60 3.78
CA LEU A 146 1.39 -0.46 3.25
C LEU A 146 1.58 -0.54 1.73
N ARG A 147 1.92 -1.72 1.21
CA ARG A 147 2.01 -1.99 -0.24
C ARG A 147 0.69 -1.76 -0.95
N ASN A 148 -0.43 -2.19 -0.35
CA ASN A 148 -1.74 -1.98 -0.93
C ASN A 148 -2.09 -0.49 -0.99
N THR A 149 -1.78 0.25 0.07
CA THR A 149 -1.96 1.71 0.07
C THR A 149 -1.06 2.39 -0.97
N ALA A 150 0.20 1.96 -1.08
CA ALA A 150 1.16 2.47 -2.08
C ALA A 150 0.69 2.23 -3.53
N ALA A 151 0.04 1.10 -3.82
CA ALA A 151 -0.48 0.78 -5.15
C ALA A 151 -1.68 1.66 -5.57
N HIS A 152 -2.39 2.26 -4.61
CA HIS A 152 -3.60 3.04 -4.86
C HIS A 152 -3.37 4.56 -4.83
N ASN A 153 -2.28 5.04 -4.24
CA ASN A 153 -1.97 6.46 -4.14
C ASN A 153 -1.03 6.92 -5.27
N SER A 154 -1.35 8.02 -5.94
CA SER A 154 -0.43 8.65 -6.90
C SER A 154 0.69 9.41 -6.18
N LYS A 155 1.88 9.38 -6.78
CA LYS A 155 3.10 10.19 -6.57
C LYS A 155 3.13 11.06 -5.30
N LEU A 156 3.96 10.66 -4.34
CA LEU A 156 4.10 11.34 -3.04
C LEU A 156 5.40 12.12 -2.94
N ASP A 157 5.31 13.34 -2.42
CA ASP A 157 6.48 14.12 -2.00
C ASP A 157 6.96 13.65 -0.62
N MET A 158 7.77 12.60 -0.56
CA MET A 158 8.40 12.15 0.68
C MET A 158 9.79 12.78 0.86
N THR A 159 10.23 12.95 2.11
CA THR A 159 11.60 13.42 2.37
C THR A 159 12.63 12.33 2.08
N LEU A 160 13.84 12.72 1.71
CA LEU A 160 14.95 11.79 1.47
C LEU A 160 15.25 10.93 2.71
N ASP A 161 15.15 11.49 3.91
CA ASP A 161 15.37 10.75 5.17
C ASP A 161 14.35 9.62 5.35
N GLN A 162 13.07 9.91 5.15
CA GLN A 162 12.01 8.89 5.21
C GLN A 162 12.21 7.83 4.13
N ALA A 163 12.61 8.23 2.91
CA ALA A 163 12.91 7.30 1.83
C ALA A 163 14.08 6.36 2.16
N ILE A 164 15.14 6.87 2.80
CA ILE A 164 16.27 6.04 3.24
C ILE A 164 15.83 5.07 4.32
N LYS A 165 15.07 5.54 5.32
CA LYS A 165 14.61 4.72 6.44
C LYS A 165 13.71 3.57 6.01
N ILE A 166 12.71 3.83 5.14
CA ILE A 166 11.84 2.76 4.65
C ILE A 166 12.63 1.74 3.84
N ASN A 167 13.58 2.15 2.99
CA ASN A 167 14.40 1.22 2.23
C ASN A 167 15.32 0.37 3.11
N GLY A 168 15.93 0.98 4.13
CA GLY A 168 16.69 0.24 5.14
C GLY A 168 15.83 -0.77 5.88
N THR A 169 14.58 -0.39 6.20
CA THR A 169 13.60 -1.27 6.86
C THR A 169 13.21 -2.45 5.97
N LEU A 170 12.88 -2.21 4.69
CA LEU A 170 12.57 -3.25 3.70
C LEU A 170 13.72 -4.25 3.56
N THR A 171 14.95 -3.75 3.47
CA THR A 171 16.15 -4.59 3.39
C THR A 171 16.33 -5.45 4.64
N SER A 172 16.07 -4.87 5.81
CA SER A 172 16.21 -5.58 7.09
C SER A 172 15.15 -6.66 7.26
N ILE A 173 13.91 -6.40 6.85
CA ILE A 173 12.83 -7.41 6.80
C ILE A 173 13.22 -8.56 5.87
N GLN A 174 13.72 -8.24 4.67
CA GLN A 174 14.15 -9.24 3.70
C GLN A 174 15.29 -10.12 4.24
N GLN A 175 16.29 -9.52 4.90
CA GLN A 175 17.38 -10.26 5.53
C GLN A 175 16.88 -11.15 6.67
N ARG A 176 15.99 -10.62 7.52
CA ARG A 176 15.42 -11.37 8.64
C ARG A 176 14.61 -12.56 8.15
N LEU A 177 13.77 -12.38 7.12
CA LEU A 177 13.03 -13.46 6.47
C LEU A 177 13.97 -14.54 5.93
N ASN A 178 14.99 -14.16 5.16
CA ASN A 178 15.98 -15.12 4.66
C ASN A 178 16.71 -15.84 5.81
N GLY A 179 17.00 -15.16 6.91
CA GLY A 179 17.61 -15.79 8.10
C GLY A 179 16.75 -16.89 8.70
N PHE A 180 15.44 -16.65 8.88
CA PHE A 180 14.50 -17.66 9.37
C PHE A 180 14.36 -18.84 8.39
N LEU A 181 14.19 -18.54 7.10
CA LEU A 181 14.05 -19.57 6.08
C LEU A 181 15.31 -20.44 5.96
N SER A 182 16.49 -19.83 5.91
CA SER A 182 17.76 -20.57 5.86
C SER A 182 18.01 -21.40 7.13
N LYS A 183 17.66 -20.87 8.31
CA LYS A 183 17.79 -21.63 9.56
C LYS A 183 16.95 -22.91 9.49
N PHE A 184 15.67 -22.79 9.12
CA PHE A 184 14.81 -23.95 8.94
C PHE A 184 15.35 -24.93 7.89
N ASP A 185 15.95 -24.42 6.81
CA ASP A 185 16.56 -25.25 5.76
C ASP A 185 17.75 -26.08 6.28
N ASP A 186 18.56 -25.53 7.18
CA ASP A 186 19.79 -26.14 7.69
C ASP A 186 19.53 -27.16 8.82
N ASP A 187 18.59 -26.88 9.73
CA ASP A 187 18.41 -27.64 10.97
C ASP A 187 17.00 -28.25 11.15
N GLY A 188 16.05 -27.96 10.26
CA GLY A 188 14.64 -28.37 10.39
C GLY A 188 13.97 -27.88 11.67
N THR A 189 14.58 -26.92 12.37
CA THR A 189 14.22 -26.54 13.73
C THR A 189 13.21 -25.41 13.67
N LYS A 190 12.00 -25.70 14.16
CA LYS A 190 10.98 -24.69 14.50
C LYS A 190 11.53 -23.80 15.61
N ILE A 191 11.16 -22.52 15.63
CA ILE A 191 11.78 -21.53 16.53
C ILE A 191 11.45 -21.88 17.99
N TYR A 192 12.34 -22.63 18.66
CA TYR A 192 12.38 -22.72 20.12
C TYR A 192 13.13 -21.48 20.62
N GLU A 193 12.37 -20.45 20.99
CA GLU A 193 12.79 -19.26 21.75
C GLU A 193 14.03 -18.49 21.23
N LEU A 194 13.77 -17.35 20.58
CA LEU A 194 14.64 -16.17 20.56
C LEU A 194 13.85 -14.96 21.03
#